data_AF-A0A1W1Y3D7-F1
#
_entry.id   AF-A0A1W1Y3D7-F1
#
_cell.length_a   1.000
_cell.length_b   1.000
_cell.length_c   1.000
_cell.angle_alpha   90.00
_cell.angle_beta   90.00
_cell.angle_gamma   90.00
#
_symmetry.space_group_name_H-M   'P 1'
#
loop_
_entity.id
_entity.type
_entity.pdbx_description
1 polymer ?
#
loop_
_entity_poly.entity_id
_entity_poly.type
_entity_poly.pdbx_seq_one_letter_code
_entity_poly.pdbx_strand_id
1 'polypeptide(L)'
;MGRSVSYPSGALVAFTVLEVEDKDDWEFEYEWLRGDLAERAAAAFPSLAPHEGWRGREDRILMRNAFADFGVSVYGSLVAVWIAERDDGAYWDLEWRTARSPRAQRWLRQIAARFDALFGDYDCVGHMSNGEGVYRKRAA
;
A
#
# COMPACT_ATOMS: atom_id res chain seq x y z
N MET A 1 0.50 17.74 -17.19
CA MET A 1 -0.55 16.77 -16.78
C MET A 1 -0.34 16.54 -15.31
N GLY A 2 -1.38 16.75 -14.50
CA GLY A 2 -1.30 16.39 -13.09
C GLY A 2 -1.37 14.87 -12.94
N ARG A 3 -0.84 14.33 -11.85
CA ARG A 3 -0.99 12.91 -11.54
C ARG A 3 -1.12 12.75 -10.04
N SER A 4 -1.92 11.78 -9.62
CA SER A 4 -1.98 11.35 -8.23
C SER A 4 -0.89 10.33 -7.91
N VAL A 5 -0.76 9.98 -6.64
CA VAL A 5 0.09 8.87 -6.18
C VAL A 5 -0.37 7.55 -6.82
N SER A 6 0.58 6.72 -7.24
CA SER A 6 0.31 5.39 -7.82
C SER A 6 -0.05 4.37 -6.74
N TYR A 7 -0.71 3.30 -7.14
CA TYR A 7 -0.82 2.06 -6.37
C TYR A 7 -1.23 0.91 -7.30
N PRO A 8 -0.99 -0.35 -6.91
CA PRO A 8 -1.34 -1.49 -7.74
C PRO A 8 -2.84 -1.61 -8.01
N SER A 9 -3.21 -2.04 -9.22
CA SER A 9 -4.62 -2.29 -9.56
C SER A 9 -5.22 -3.37 -8.65
N GLY A 10 -6.44 -3.12 -8.16
CA GLY A 10 -7.15 -4.03 -7.26
C GLY A 10 -6.63 -4.07 -5.82
N ALA A 11 -5.71 -3.16 -5.46
CA ALA A 11 -5.24 -3.02 -4.10
C ALA A 11 -6.34 -2.48 -3.17
N LEU A 12 -6.25 -2.89 -1.89
CA LEU A 12 -6.77 -2.07 -0.81
C LEU A 12 -5.79 -0.94 -0.58
N VAL A 13 -6.29 0.30 -0.47
CA VAL A 13 -5.46 1.49 -0.39
C VAL A 13 -5.94 2.37 0.75
N ALA A 14 -4.98 2.84 1.53
CA ALA A 14 -5.18 3.80 2.60
C ALA A 14 -4.24 4.99 2.34
N PHE A 15 -4.76 6.20 2.45
CA PHE A 15 -4.00 7.40 2.17
C PHE A 15 -3.57 8.09 3.46
N THR A 16 -2.32 8.50 3.48
CA THR A 16 -1.72 9.34 4.54
C THR A 16 -0.80 10.36 3.89
N VAL A 17 -0.12 11.17 4.71
CA VAL A 17 0.86 12.15 4.26
C VAL A 17 2.19 11.91 4.93
N LEU A 18 3.26 12.09 4.16
CA LEU A 18 4.62 12.19 4.68
C LEU A 18 4.84 13.65 5.06
N GLU A 19 4.88 13.93 6.36
CA GLU A 19 5.19 15.24 6.90
C GLU A 19 6.71 15.40 6.94
N VAL A 20 7.22 16.37 6.17
CA VAL A 20 8.65 16.65 6.06
C VAL A 20 8.86 18.13 6.35
N GLU A 21 9.56 18.44 7.45
CA GLU A 21 9.83 19.82 7.87
C GLU A 21 10.90 20.47 6.99
N ASP A 22 11.99 19.74 6.70
CA ASP A 22 13.05 20.15 5.78
C ASP A 22 13.20 19.13 4.64
N LYS A 23 13.37 19.62 3.41
CA LYS A 23 13.57 18.75 2.23
C LYS A 23 14.79 17.85 2.36
N ASP A 24 15.81 18.31 3.09
CA ASP A 24 17.02 17.52 3.34
C ASP A 24 16.75 16.30 4.25
N ASP A 25 15.63 16.29 5.00
CA ASP A 25 15.21 15.18 5.87
C ASP A 25 14.32 14.16 5.15
N TRP A 26 13.96 14.39 3.89
CA TRP A 26 12.98 13.56 3.18
C TRP A 26 13.36 12.06 3.17
N GLU A 27 14.64 11.74 2.96
CA GLU A 27 15.10 10.35 2.93
C GLU A 27 15.00 9.68 4.29
N PHE A 28 15.28 10.43 5.35
CA PHE A 28 15.17 9.96 6.74
C PHE A 28 13.70 9.71 7.12
N GLU A 29 12.83 10.69 6.87
CA GLU A 29 11.39 10.58 7.16
C GLU A 29 10.74 9.44 6.35
N TYR A 30 11.16 9.28 5.09
CA TYR A 30 10.68 8.18 4.27
C TYR A 30 11.13 6.80 4.78
N GLU A 31 12.39 6.66 5.22
CA GLU A 31 12.87 5.41 5.80
C GLU A 31 12.17 5.10 7.14
N TRP A 32 11.96 6.12 7.97
CA TRP A 32 11.20 6.00 9.21
C TRP A 32 9.76 5.53 8.95
N LEU A 33 9.06 6.17 8.00
CA LEU A 33 7.72 5.78 7.58
C LEU A 33 7.69 4.31 7.13
N ARG A 34 8.68 3.86 6.34
CA ARG A 34 8.75 2.46 5.89
C ARG A 34 8.89 1.49 7.05
N GLY A 35 9.75 1.81 8.02
CA GLY A 35 9.93 1.01 9.24
C GLY A 35 8.66 0.91 10.06
N ASP A 36 8.03 2.06 10.36
CA ASP A 36 6.78 2.14 11.12
C ASP A 36 5.63 1.39 10.43
N LEU A 37 5.47 1.56 9.11
CA LEU A 37 4.46 0.83 8.34
C LEU A 37 4.67 -0.69 8.40
N ALA A 38 5.91 -1.15 8.27
CA ALA A 38 6.24 -2.57 8.36
C ALA A 38 5.98 -3.12 9.77
N GLU A 39 6.32 -2.40 10.82
CA GLU A 39 6.07 -2.79 12.21
C GLU A 39 4.55 -2.90 12.49
N ARG A 40 3.79 -1.87 12.14
CA ARG A 40 2.32 -1.87 12.29
C ARG A 40 1.66 -2.99 11.48
N ALA A 41 2.11 -3.23 10.26
CA ALA A 41 1.60 -4.31 9.41
C ALA A 41 1.93 -5.69 9.96
N ALA A 42 3.15 -5.91 10.46
CA ALA A 42 3.55 -7.17 11.10
C ALA A 42 2.70 -7.46 12.34
N ALA A 43 2.46 -6.44 13.19
CA ALA A 43 1.62 -6.57 14.37
C ALA A 43 0.14 -6.83 14.02
N ALA A 44 -0.37 -6.20 12.97
CA ALA A 44 -1.77 -6.33 12.57
C ALA A 44 -2.06 -7.63 11.81
N PHE A 45 -1.14 -8.07 10.96
CA PHE A 45 -1.31 -9.19 10.03
C PHE A 45 -0.12 -10.17 10.12
N PRO A 46 -0.07 -11.05 11.14
CA PRO A 46 1.11 -11.86 11.46
C PRO A 46 1.61 -12.81 10.35
N SER A 47 0.81 -13.03 9.31
CA SER A 47 1.24 -13.79 8.13
C SER A 47 2.21 -13.05 7.22
N LEU A 48 2.32 -11.73 7.34
CA LEU A 48 3.24 -10.90 6.57
C LEU A 48 4.67 -11.07 7.10
N ALA A 49 5.61 -11.29 6.19
CA ALA A 49 7.03 -11.32 6.49
C ALA A 49 7.74 -10.17 5.75
N PRO A 50 8.87 -9.65 6.29
CA PRO A 50 9.67 -8.66 5.60
C PRO A 50 10.04 -9.12 4.19
N HIS A 51 9.82 -8.25 3.21
CA HIS A 51 10.17 -8.53 1.82
C HIS A 51 10.40 -7.22 1.08
N GLU A 52 11.64 -7.00 0.66
CA GLU A 52 11.99 -5.83 -0.14
C GLU A 52 11.86 -6.13 -1.62
N GLY A 53 11.07 -5.32 -2.32
CA GLY A 53 10.87 -5.45 -3.75
C GLY A 53 10.13 -4.26 -4.34
N TRP A 54 9.83 -4.37 -5.62
CA TRP A 54 9.07 -3.36 -6.36
C TRP A 54 7.98 -4.03 -7.18
N ARG A 55 6.82 -3.39 -7.24
CA ARG A 55 5.78 -3.68 -8.23
C ARG A 55 5.75 -2.53 -9.22
N GLY A 56 6.17 -2.80 -10.46
CA GLY A 56 6.41 -1.74 -11.43
C GLY A 56 7.57 -0.83 -10.99
N ARG A 57 7.40 0.49 -11.14
CA ARG A 57 8.46 1.49 -10.90
C ARG A 57 8.25 2.36 -9.66
N GLU A 58 7.01 2.51 -9.23
CA GLU A 58 6.63 3.50 -8.21
C GLU A 58 6.12 2.84 -6.92
N ASP A 59 5.80 1.54 -6.96
CA ASP A 59 5.18 0.84 -5.83
C ASP A 59 6.21 -0.04 -5.11
N ARG A 60 6.66 0.39 -3.93
CA ARG A 60 7.65 -0.32 -3.11
C ARG A 60 6.96 -1.38 -2.26
N ILE A 61 7.41 -2.63 -2.36
CA ILE A 61 6.97 -3.71 -1.46
C ILE A 61 7.82 -3.65 -0.19
N LEU A 62 7.16 -3.70 0.96
CA LEU A 62 7.78 -3.74 2.29
C LEU A 62 7.64 -5.12 2.94
N MET A 63 6.50 -5.78 2.71
CA MET A 63 6.20 -7.09 3.27
C MET A 63 5.40 -7.96 2.30
N ARG A 64 5.50 -9.27 2.47
CA ARG A 64 4.86 -10.27 1.61
C ARG A 64 4.37 -11.45 2.44
N ASN A 65 3.23 -12.03 2.05
CA ASN A 65 2.82 -13.36 2.51
C ASN A 65 2.57 -14.31 1.32
N ALA A 66 1.87 -15.42 1.56
CA ALA A 66 1.53 -16.37 0.49
C ALA A 66 0.55 -15.82 -0.56
N PHE A 67 -0.16 -14.73 -0.26
CA PHE A 67 -1.29 -14.21 -1.03
C PHE A 67 -1.11 -12.77 -1.53
N ALA A 68 -0.44 -11.92 -0.75
CA ALA A 68 -0.46 -10.48 -0.93
C ALA A 68 0.91 -9.84 -0.67
N ASP A 69 1.11 -8.71 -1.35
CA ASP A 69 2.18 -7.76 -1.13
C ASP A 69 1.62 -6.54 -0.41
N PHE A 70 2.30 -6.13 0.65
CA PHE A 70 2.05 -4.89 1.38
C PHE A 70 3.17 -3.91 1.09
N GLY A 71 2.81 -2.66 0.81
CA GLY A 71 3.76 -1.69 0.34
C GLY A 71 3.28 -0.26 0.41
N VAL A 72 4.14 0.62 -0.12
CA VAL A 72 3.94 2.06 -0.11
C VAL A 72 4.36 2.66 -1.43
N SER A 73 3.61 3.67 -1.86
CA SER A 73 3.92 4.52 -3.01
C SER A 73 3.84 5.98 -2.57
N VAL A 74 4.75 6.82 -3.04
CA VAL A 74 4.84 8.22 -2.59
C VAL A 74 4.91 9.14 -3.80
N TYR A 75 4.14 10.23 -3.75
CA TYR A 75 4.20 11.30 -4.73
C TYR A 75 4.10 12.66 -4.05
N GLY A 76 5.22 13.40 -4.01
CA GLY A 76 5.33 14.59 -3.16
C GLY A 76 5.23 14.19 -1.68
N SER A 77 4.30 14.81 -0.95
CA SER A 77 3.97 14.42 0.43
C SER A 77 2.83 13.40 0.52
N LEU A 78 2.14 13.08 -0.58
CA LEU A 78 1.03 12.14 -0.54
C LEU A 78 1.55 10.70 -0.57
N VAL A 79 1.03 9.89 0.36
CA VAL A 79 1.42 8.49 0.54
C VAL A 79 0.21 7.60 0.30
N ALA A 80 0.36 6.60 -0.58
CA ALA A 80 -0.55 5.48 -0.70
C ALA A 80 0.06 4.26 -0.01
N VAL A 81 -0.52 3.87 1.12
CA VAL A 81 -0.24 2.58 1.75
C VAL A 81 -1.17 1.57 1.11
N TRP A 82 -0.64 0.47 0.59
CA TRP A 82 -1.42 -0.49 -0.17
C TRP A 82 -1.15 -1.92 0.25
N ILE A 83 -2.18 -2.76 0.10
CA ILE A 83 -2.04 -4.21 0.13
C ILE A 83 -2.80 -4.82 -1.03
N ALA A 84 -2.11 -5.64 -1.83
CA ALA A 84 -2.64 -6.16 -3.08
C ALA A 84 -2.33 -7.65 -3.22
N GLU A 85 -3.15 -8.38 -3.97
CA GLU A 85 -2.82 -9.75 -4.38
C GLU A 85 -1.46 -9.76 -5.07
N ARG A 86 -0.66 -10.78 -4.76
CA ARG A 86 0.65 -11.00 -5.37
C ARG A 86 0.53 -11.15 -6.87
N ASP A 87 1.54 -10.65 -7.56
CA ASP A 87 1.56 -10.58 -9.02
C ASP A 87 2.95 -10.93 -9.57
N ASP A 88 3.63 -11.85 -8.89
CA ASP A 88 4.91 -12.38 -9.30
C ASP A 88 4.75 -13.75 -10.00
N GLY A 89 5.70 -14.10 -10.86
CA GLY A 89 5.64 -15.36 -11.62
C GLY A 89 5.49 -16.60 -10.74
N ALA A 90 6.18 -16.65 -9.60
CA ALA A 90 6.09 -17.80 -8.69
C ALA A 90 4.70 -17.94 -8.03
N TYR A 91 3.97 -16.83 -7.86
CA TYR A 91 2.57 -16.87 -7.42
C TYR A 91 1.68 -17.51 -8.48
N TRP A 92 1.75 -17.03 -9.72
CA TRP A 92 0.94 -17.50 -10.84
C TRP A 92 1.29 -18.93 -11.30
N ASP A 93 2.56 -19.31 -11.22
CA ASP A 93 3.03 -20.68 -11.49
C ASP A 93 2.41 -21.73 -10.55
N LEU A 94 1.94 -21.30 -9.38
CA LEU A 94 1.29 -22.15 -8.39
C LEU A 94 -0.24 -22.07 -8.45
N GLU A 95 -0.80 -21.04 -9.09
CA GLU A 95 -2.25 -20.82 -9.21
C GLU A 95 -2.94 -21.94 -10.00
N TRP A 96 -2.33 -22.39 -11.10
CA TRP A 96 -2.90 -23.46 -11.91
C TRP A 96 -3.01 -24.80 -11.15
N ARG A 97 -2.16 -25.01 -10.13
CA ARG A 97 -2.18 -26.21 -9.28
C ARG A 97 -3.07 -26.04 -8.05
N THR A 98 -3.17 -24.83 -7.53
CA THR A 98 -3.90 -24.49 -6.31
C THR A 98 -4.61 -23.17 -6.55
N ALA A 99 -5.94 -23.12 -6.54
CA ALA A 99 -6.67 -21.85 -6.66
C ALA A 99 -6.38 -20.93 -5.44
N ARG A 100 -5.37 -20.06 -5.56
CA ARG A 100 -4.95 -19.10 -4.52
C ARG A 100 -5.64 -17.75 -4.71
N SER A 101 -5.98 -17.35 -5.93
CA SER A 101 -6.61 -16.04 -6.17
C SER A 101 -7.92 -15.87 -5.39
N PRO A 102 -8.88 -16.84 -5.39
CA PRO A 102 -10.08 -16.71 -4.57
C PRO A 102 -9.79 -16.64 -3.06
N ARG A 103 -8.74 -17.32 -2.59
CA ARG A 103 -8.31 -17.30 -1.18
C ARG A 103 -7.66 -15.96 -0.83
N ALA A 104 -6.83 -15.42 -1.71
CA ALA A 104 -6.21 -14.11 -1.57
C ALA A 104 -7.29 -13.02 -1.51
N GLN A 105 -8.23 -13.01 -2.45
CA GLN A 105 -9.34 -12.06 -2.46
C GLN A 105 -10.24 -12.17 -1.23
N ARG A 106 -10.48 -13.40 -0.73
CA ARG A 106 -11.22 -13.59 0.53
C ARG A 106 -10.44 -13.02 1.71
N TRP A 107 -9.14 -13.29 1.81
CA TRP A 107 -8.30 -12.78 2.87
C TRP A 107 -8.21 -11.25 2.86
N LEU A 108 -8.01 -10.64 1.68
CA LEU A 108 -8.03 -9.18 1.50
C LEU A 108 -9.35 -8.57 1.98
N ARG A 109 -10.50 -9.16 1.59
CA ARG A 109 -11.82 -8.71 2.07
C ARG A 109 -11.96 -8.79 3.60
N GLN A 110 -11.37 -9.81 4.23
CA GLN A 110 -11.44 -9.97 5.69
C GLN A 110 -10.64 -8.91 6.44
N ILE A 111 -9.50 -8.47 5.88
CA ILE A 111 -8.65 -7.48 6.54
C ILE A 111 -9.00 -6.04 6.19
N ALA A 112 -9.80 -5.80 5.14
CA ALA A 112 -10.04 -4.48 4.56
C ALA A 112 -10.42 -3.40 5.58
N ALA A 113 -11.41 -3.67 6.45
CA ALA A 113 -11.84 -2.70 7.45
C ALA A 113 -10.74 -2.37 8.48
N ARG A 114 -9.97 -3.38 8.90
CA ARG A 114 -8.86 -3.17 9.85
C ARG A 114 -7.69 -2.46 9.19
N PHE A 115 -7.39 -2.79 7.93
CA PHE A 115 -6.35 -2.13 7.13
C PHE A 115 -6.65 -0.64 6.99
N ASP A 116 -7.88 -0.31 6.56
CA ASP A 116 -8.31 1.07 6.38
C ASP A 116 -8.25 1.88 7.68
N ALA A 117 -8.70 1.30 8.80
CA ALA A 117 -8.64 1.94 10.10
C ALA A 117 -7.22 2.17 10.65
N LEU A 118 -6.25 1.33 10.26
CA LEU A 118 -4.87 1.41 10.76
C LEU A 118 -3.98 2.37 9.96
N PHE A 119 -4.24 2.52 8.66
CA PHE A 119 -3.35 3.23 7.75
C PHE A 119 -3.99 4.43 7.05
N GLY A 120 -5.31 4.61 7.17
CA GLY A 120 -6.06 5.61 6.42
C GLY A 120 -6.38 6.84 7.25
N ASP A 121 -5.68 7.94 6.96
CA ASP A 121 -5.95 9.26 7.52
C ASP A 121 -6.79 10.14 6.57
N TYR A 122 -6.80 9.79 5.27
CA TYR A 122 -7.47 10.55 4.22
C TYR A 122 -8.34 9.66 3.34
N ASP A 123 -9.48 10.20 2.91
CA ASP A 123 -10.35 9.63 1.89
C ASP A 123 -10.07 10.25 0.53
N CYS A 124 -9.88 9.44 -0.51
CA CYS A 124 -9.89 9.91 -1.89
C CYS A 124 -11.34 10.18 -2.31
N VAL A 125 -11.71 11.45 -2.51
CA VAL A 125 -13.09 11.86 -2.83
C VAL A 125 -13.35 12.00 -4.33
N GLY A 126 -12.30 11.96 -5.15
CA GLY A 126 -12.42 12.04 -6.60
C GLY A 126 -11.10 12.35 -7.29
N HIS A 127 -11.14 12.39 -8.62
CA HIS A 127 -10.04 12.82 -9.47
C HIS A 127 -10.51 13.94 -10.38
N MET A 128 -9.66 14.95 -10.56
CA MET A 128 -9.85 16.00 -11.54
C MET A 128 -9.56 15.45 -12.95
N SER A 129 -10.07 16.13 -13.98
CA SER A 129 -9.90 15.73 -15.38
C SER A 129 -8.43 15.69 -15.84
N ASN A 130 -7.54 16.38 -15.12
CA ASN A 130 -6.11 16.41 -15.37
C ASN A 130 -5.35 15.26 -14.69
N GLY A 131 -6.01 14.39 -13.90
CA GLY A 131 -5.42 13.26 -13.18
C GLY A 131 -5.06 13.52 -11.71
N GLU A 132 -5.27 14.73 -11.18
CA GLU A 132 -5.00 15.04 -9.76
C GLU A 132 -6.08 14.43 -8.85
N GLY A 133 -5.65 13.75 -7.79
CA GLY A 133 -6.56 13.23 -6.76
C GLY A 133 -6.95 14.32 -5.77
N VAL A 134 -8.22 14.31 -5.35
CA VAL A 134 -8.73 15.17 -4.26
C VAL A 134 -8.90 14.31 -3.03
N TYR A 135 -8.33 14.77 -1.91
CA TYR A 135 -8.28 14.02 -0.66
C TYR A 135 -8.91 14.83 0.46
N ARG A 136 -9.67 14.16 1.33
CA ARG A 136 -10.27 14.74 2.53
C ARG A 136 -9.70 14.06 3.76
N LYS A 137 -9.17 14.84 4.71
CA LYS A 137 -8.75 14.32 6.00
C LYS A 137 -9.95 13.77 6.77
N ARG A 138 -9.83 12.57 7.32
CA ARG A 138 -10.87 11.96 8.16
C ARG A 138 -10.98 12.74 9.46
N ALA A 139 -12.20 12.85 9.97
CA ALA A 139 -12.41 13.39 11.32
C ALA A 139 -11.89 12.37 12.34
N ALA A 140 -11.13 12.85 13.32
CA ALA A 140 -10.59 12.05 14.42
C ALA A 140 -11.71 11.56 15.36
#